data_AF-W0J6B0-F1
#
_entry.id   AF-W0J6B0-F1
#
_cell.length_a   1.000
_cell.length_b   1.000
_cell.length_c   1.000
_cell.angle_alpha   90.00
_cell.angle_beta   90.00
_cell.angle_gamma   90.00
#
_symmetry.space_group_name_H-M   'P 1'
#
loop_
_entity.id
_entity.type
_entity.pdbx_description
1 polymer ?
#
loop_
_entity_poly.entity_id
_entity_poly.type
_entity_poly.pdbx_seq_one_letter_code
_entity_poly.pdbx_strand_id
1 'polypeptide(L)'
;MTSLLPERSALIIDDLKFNRTMLRSTLARLGYAVAEAASAPEAFACLDRQRFDVVFLDWELPDIKGDVVARHIRATCGDLPIVTITADTSDAMRARSAAAGSDGFLGKAFDLASVRAMLATLNTLRRRHSESSPPASPAPVAPPAGIRTVLATHASQFPGGLAEALRHCREQLDAEWSRLLSAIGDRQRDIAIRAAHNLGSLAGIVGATRVHDTAHACERVLRVEPDFGQPLTDALAALVTALHDVQTELEDNDDAGGRP
;
A
#
# COMPACT_ATOMS: atom_id res chain seq x y z
N MET A 1 24.17 -27.77 14.71
CA MET A 1 22.87 -28.31 14.28
C MET A 1 21.87 -27.17 14.23
N THR A 2 21.91 -26.36 13.18
CA THR A 2 21.01 -25.22 13.00
C THR A 2 19.62 -25.79 12.70
N SER A 3 18.71 -25.66 13.66
CA SER A 3 17.30 -26.02 13.46
C SER A 3 16.74 -25.16 12.31
N LEU A 4 16.48 -25.79 11.17
CA LEU A 4 15.78 -25.20 10.03
C LEU A 4 14.32 -25.03 10.43
N LEU A 5 14.02 -23.94 11.14
CA LEU A 5 12.64 -23.49 11.23
C LEU A 5 12.13 -23.27 9.80
N PRO A 6 10.92 -23.74 9.44
CA PRO A 6 10.38 -23.51 8.11
C PRO A 6 10.38 -22.00 7.83
N GLU A 7 10.92 -21.62 6.68
CA GLU A 7 10.89 -20.22 6.22
C GLU A 7 9.43 -19.78 6.11
N ARG A 8 9.06 -18.75 6.88
CA ARG A 8 7.71 -18.19 6.80
C ARG A 8 7.55 -17.50 5.46
N SER A 9 6.42 -17.67 4.80
CA SER A 9 6.18 -17.17 3.45
C SER A 9 5.02 -16.19 3.43
N ALA A 10 5.19 -15.05 2.77
CA ALA A 10 4.15 -14.04 2.61
C ALA A 10 3.94 -13.74 1.11
N LEU A 11 2.69 -13.50 0.74
CA LEU A 11 2.34 -12.97 -0.58
C LEU A 11 1.89 -11.51 -0.43
N ILE A 12 2.48 -10.62 -1.23
CA ILE A 12 2.04 -9.22 -1.36
C ILE A 12 1.27 -9.07 -2.67
N ILE A 13 0.07 -8.50 -2.60
CA ILE A 13 -0.77 -8.18 -3.75
C ILE A 13 -1.00 -6.67 -3.76
N ASP A 14 -0.31 -5.95 -4.64
CA ASP A 14 -0.35 -4.49 -4.78
C ASP A 14 0.18 -4.14 -6.17
N ASP A 15 -0.50 -3.29 -6.92
CA ASP A 15 -0.16 -2.98 -8.32
C ASP A 15 1.12 -2.13 -8.44
N LEU A 16 1.45 -1.35 -7.41
CA LEU A 16 2.63 -0.49 -7.42
C LEU A 16 3.87 -1.22 -6.90
N LYS A 17 4.86 -1.37 -7.79
CA LYS A 17 6.17 -1.95 -7.45
C LYS A 17 6.83 -1.27 -6.24
N PHE A 18 6.63 0.04 -6.11
CA PHE A 18 7.17 0.80 -4.98
C PHE A 18 6.58 0.32 -3.64
N ASN A 19 5.26 0.22 -3.53
CA ASN A 19 4.59 -0.30 -2.32
C ASN A 19 5.04 -1.73 -1.99
N ARG A 20 5.09 -2.60 -3.01
CA ARG A 20 5.57 -3.99 -2.85
C ARG A 20 6.99 -4.01 -2.31
N THR A 21 7.88 -3.17 -2.84
CA THR A 21 9.26 -3.04 -2.36
C THR A 21 9.33 -2.62 -0.90
N MET A 22 8.52 -1.63 -0.50
CA MET A 22 8.44 -1.15 0.88
C MET A 22 7.97 -2.25 1.84
N LEU A 23 6.87 -2.92 1.50
CA LEU A 23 6.32 -3.99 2.35
C LEU A 23 7.21 -5.24 2.37
N ARG A 24 7.79 -5.64 1.24
CA ARG A 24 8.77 -6.74 1.15
C ARG A 24 9.94 -6.48 2.10
N SER A 25 10.45 -5.24 2.14
CA SER A 25 11.51 -4.86 3.07
C SER A 25 11.13 -5.11 4.52
N THR A 26 9.93 -4.68 4.91
CA THR A 26 9.43 -4.87 6.28
C THR A 26 9.28 -6.34 6.63
N LEU A 27 8.70 -7.13 5.72
CA LEU A 27 8.48 -8.57 5.93
C LEU A 27 9.79 -9.37 5.96
N ALA A 28 10.76 -9.03 5.11
CA ALA A 28 12.08 -9.65 5.12
C ALA A 28 12.80 -9.41 6.46
N ARG A 29 12.71 -8.20 7.03
CA ARG A 29 13.24 -7.89 8.38
C ARG A 29 12.54 -8.68 9.49
N LEU A 30 11.34 -9.18 9.25
CA LEU A 30 10.59 -10.06 10.16
C LEU A 30 10.80 -11.55 9.87
N GLY A 31 11.70 -11.90 8.94
CA GLY A 31 12.08 -13.28 8.61
C GLY A 31 11.12 -13.99 7.65
N TYR A 32 10.36 -13.25 6.83
CA TYR A 32 9.52 -13.84 5.79
C TYR A 32 10.25 -13.89 4.44
N ALA A 33 10.13 -15.02 3.75
CA ALA A 33 10.29 -15.12 2.31
C ALA A 33 9.05 -14.50 1.64
N VAL A 34 9.25 -13.64 0.64
CA VAL A 34 8.17 -12.84 0.06
C VAL A 34 8.01 -13.15 -1.42
N ALA A 35 6.79 -13.49 -1.82
CA ALA A 35 6.34 -13.43 -3.21
C ALA A 35 5.54 -12.13 -3.43
N GLU A 36 5.60 -11.61 -4.65
CA GLU A 36 4.93 -10.39 -5.06
C GLU A 36 4.01 -10.67 -6.25
N ALA A 37 2.85 -10.05 -6.27
CA ALA A 37 1.92 -10.03 -7.39
C ALA A 37 1.44 -8.60 -7.64
N ALA A 38 1.52 -8.15 -8.90
CA ALA A 38 1.07 -6.83 -9.33
C ALA A 38 -0.42 -6.81 -9.72
N SER A 39 -1.06 -7.97 -9.77
CA SER A 39 -2.46 -8.11 -10.18
C SER A 39 -3.09 -9.36 -9.57
N ALA A 40 -4.43 -9.44 -9.59
CA ALA A 40 -5.12 -10.64 -9.12
C ALA A 40 -4.77 -11.92 -9.90
N PRO A 41 -4.66 -11.92 -11.25
CA PRO A 41 -4.21 -13.11 -11.98
C PRO A 41 -2.82 -13.60 -11.54
N GLU A 42 -1.87 -12.70 -11.32
CA GLU A 42 -0.55 -13.05 -10.79
C GLU A 42 -0.65 -13.62 -9.36
N ALA A 43 -1.48 -13.01 -8.52
CA ALA A 43 -1.69 -13.47 -7.15
C ALA A 43 -2.26 -14.90 -7.12
N PHE A 44 -3.25 -15.19 -7.97
CA PHE A 44 -3.84 -16.52 -8.07
C PHE A 44 -2.83 -17.54 -8.59
N ALA A 45 -2.03 -17.18 -9.61
CA ALA A 45 -0.95 -18.04 -10.08
C ALA A 45 0.11 -18.32 -8.98
N CYS A 46 0.39 -17.35 -8.10
CA CYS A 46 1.26 -17.57 -6.95
C CYS A 46 0.65 -18.56 -5.94
N LEU A 47 -0.63 -18.40 -5.62
CA LEU A 47 -1.38 -19.25 -4.67
C LEU A 47 -1.54 -20.69 -5.16
N ASP A 48 -1.61 -20.89 -6.47
CA ASP A 48 -1.63 -22.22 -7.09
C ASP A 48 -0.27 -22.93 -7.01
N ARG A 49 0.83 -22.16 -7.06
CA ARG A 49 2.20 -22.70 -7.10
C ARG A 49 2.75 -23.08 -5.73
N GLN A 50 2.38 -22.34 -4.68
CA GLN A 50 2.87 -22.61 -3.33
C GLN A 50 1.87 -22.15 -2.26
N ARG A 51 2.07 -22.65 -1.04
CA ARG A 51 1.33 -22.19 0.15
C ARG A 51 2.04 -20.99 0.76
N PHE A 52 1.25 -20.11 1.36
CA PHE A 52 1.73 -18.95 2.11
C PHE A 52 1.24 -19.02 3.56
N ASP A 53 1.92 -18.32 4.46
CA ASP A 53 1.50 -18.16 5.85
C ASP A 53 0.60 -16.95 6.07
N VAL A 54 0.67 -15.96 5.16
CA VAL A 54 -0.12 -14.73 5.19
C VAL A 54 -0.15 -14.08 3.80
N VAL A 55 -1.27 -13.45 3.47
CA VAL A 55 -1.43 -12.56 2.31
C VAL A 55 -1.59 -11.13 2.81
N PHE A 56 -0.88 -10.20 2.20
CA PHE A 56 -1.12 -8.77 2.33
C PHE A 56 -1.76 -8.28 1.03
N LEU A 57 -2.97 -7.76 1.13
CA LEU A 57 -3.79 -7.37 -0.02
C LEU A 57 -4.05 -5.86 0.04
N ASP A 58 -3.60 -5.13 -0.98
CA ASP A 58 -4.08 -3.77 -1.21
C ASP A 58 -5.59 -3.81 -1.52
N TRP A 59 -6.36 -3.07 -0.73
CA TRP A 59 -7.81 -3.02 -0.90
C TRP A 59 -8.23 -2.27 -2.15
N GLU A 60 -7.40 -1.31 -2.57
CA GLU A 60 -7.76 -0.30 -3.57
C GLU A 60 -7.23 -0.61 -4.96
N LEU A 61 -6.97 -1.88 -5.30
CA LEU A 61 -6.49 -2.27 -6.63
C LEU A 61 -7.33 -1.67 -7.78
N PRO A 62 -6.69 -1.18 -8.86
CA PRO A 62 -7.38 -0.45 -9.93
C PRO A 62 -8.27 -1.35 -10.80
N ASP A 63 -7.88 -2.63 -10.96
CA ASP A 63 -8.48 -3.55 -11.93
C ASP A 63 -9.63 -4.37 -11.32
N ILE A 64 -9.53 -4.65 -10.02
CA ILE A 64 -10.44 -5.54 -9.29
C ILE A 64 -10.52 -5.08 -7.84
N LYS A 65 -11.72 -5.03 -7.29
CA LYS A 65 -11.90 -4.61 -5.89
C LYS A 65 -11.30 -5.66 -4.95
N GLY A 66 -10.66 -5.21 -3.87
CA GLY A 66 -10.04 -6.09 -2.87
C GLY A 66 -11.01 -7.10 -2.25
N ASP A 67 -12.31 -6.79 -2.17
CA ASP A 67 -13.33 -7.73 -1.69
C ASP A 67 -13.48 -8.98 -2.57
N VAL A 68 -13.35 -8.85 -3.90
CA VAL A 68 -13.40 -9.99 -4.82
C VAL A 68 -12.16 -10.87 -4.65
N VAL A 69 -10.98 -10.26 -4.52
CA VAL A 69 -9.72 -10.98 -4.30
C VAL A 69 -9.74 -11.72 -2.96
N ALA A 70 -10.14 -11.04 -1.88
CA ALA A 70 -10.22 -11.65 -0.55
C ALA A 70 -11.20 -12.85 -0.51
N ARG A 71 -12.39 -12.71 -1.12
CA ARG A 71 -13.36 -13.80 -1.21
C ARG A 71 -12.84 -14.97 -2.03
N HIS A 72 -12.14 -14.71 -3.13
CA HIS A 72 -11.52 -15.76 -3.93
C HIS A 72 -10.48 -16.54 -3.10
N ILE A 73 -9.56 -15.83 -2.43
CA ILE A 73 -8.54 -16.45 -1.58
C ILE A 73 -9.20 -17.27 -0.47
N ARG A 74 -10.23 -16.75 0.19
CA ARG A 74 -10.96 -17.49 1.22
C ARG A 74 -11.59 -18.78 0.67
N ALA A 75 -12.15 -18.73 -0.53
CA ALA A 75 -12.78 -19.88 -1.18
C ALA A 75 -11.77 -20.95 -1.62
N THR A 76 -10.57 -20.57 -2.05
CA THR A 76 -9.57 -21.50 -2.61
C THR A 76 -8.51 -21.95 -1.61
N CYS A 77 -8.17 -21.10 -0.65
CA CYS A 77 -7.08 -21.30 0.31
C CYS A 77 -7.56 -21.45 1.76
N GLY A 78 -8.87 -21.39 2.02
CA GLY A 78 -9.46 -21.61 3.34
C GLY A 78 -8.96 -20.59 4.36
N ASP A 79 -8.36 -21.07 5.45
CA ASP A 79 -7.93 -20.25 6.60
C ASP A 79 -6.58 -19.54 6.41
N LEU A 80 -6.15 -19.35 5.17
CA LEU A 80 -4.99 -18.52 4.85
C LEU A 80 -5.25 -17.08 5.34
N PRO A 81 -4.44 -16.55 6.28
CA PRO A 81 -4.67 -15.23 6.82
C PRO A 81 -4.55 -14.14 5.76
N ILE A 82 -5.54 -13.25 5.72
CA ILE A 82 -5.55 -12.10 4.81
C ILE A 82 -5.47 -10.81 5.64
N VAL A 83 -4.42 -10.02 5.43
CA VAL A 83 -4.27 -8.66 5.95
C VAL A 83 -4.65 -7.68 4.85
N THR A 84 -5.72 -6.92 5.07
CA THR A 84 -6.04 -5.79 4.21
C THR A 84 -5.08 -4.64 4.47
N ILE A 85 -4.55 -4.04 3.41
CA ILE A 85 -3.81 -2.78 3.42
C ILE A 85 -4.65 -1.72 2.70
N THR A 86 -4.87 -0.57 3.34
CA THR A 86 -5.64 0.53 2.75
C THR A 86 -5.29 1.83 3.44
N ALA A 87 -5.55 2.97 2.81
CA ALA A 87 -5.47 4.26 3.48
C ALA A 87 -6.78 4.63 4.23
N ASP A 88 -7.93 4.13 3.79
CA ASP A 88 -9.19 4.30 4.51
C ASP A 88 -9.21 3.41 5.77
N THR A 89 -8.87 3.99 6.92
CA THR A 89 -8.83 3.28 8.20
C THR A 89 -10.16 3.32 8.99
N SER A 90 -11.25 3.67 8.33
CA SER A 90 -12.58 3.76 8.96
C SER A 90 -13.10 2.40 9.44
N ASP A 91 -13.99 2.43 10.45
CA ASP A 91 -14.65 1.22 10.93
C ASP A 91 -15.55 0.58 9.86
N ALA A 92 -16.10 1.39 8.95
CA ALA A 92 -16.84 0.90 7.80
C ALA A 92 -15.94 0.07 6.86
N MET A 93 -14.72 0.55 6.60
CA MET A 93 -13.75 -0.19 5.78
C MET A 93 -13.30 -1.48 6.48
N ARG A 94 -13.01 -1.43 7.78
CA ARG A 94 -12.69 -2.63 8.59
C ARG A 94 -13.80 -3.66 8.55
N ALA A 95 -15.05 -3.24 8.75
CA ALA A 95 -16.20 -4.14 8.72
C ALA A 95 -16.38 -4.76 7.33
N ARG A 96 -16.20 -3.97 6.27
CA ARG A 96 -16.30 -4.42 4.89
C ARG A 96 -15.21 -5.44 4.54
N SER A 97 -13.96 -5.20 4.93
CA SER A 97 -12.86 -6.12 4.64
C SER A 97 -12.96 -7.42 5.44
N ALA A 98 -13.37 -7.35 6.71
CA ALA A 98 -13.68 -8.52 7.52
C ALA A 98 -14.80 -9.36 6.91
N ALA A 99 -15.90 -8.72 6.44
CA ALA A 99 -16.99 -9.41 5.76
C ALA A 99 -16.59 -10.06 4.42
N ALA A 100 -15.48 -9.62 3.81
CA ALA A 100 -14.90 -10.25 2.62
C ALA A 100 -13.94 -11.40 2.95
N GLY A 101 -13.65 -11.64 4.23
CA GLY A 101 -12.77 -12.73 4.69
C GLY A 101 -11.38 -12.28 5.13
N SER A 102 -11.15 -10.98 5.40
CA SER A 102 -9.89 -10.50 5.98
C SER A 102 -9.82 -10.77 7.48
N ASP A 103 -8.66 -11.25 7.94
CA ASP A 103 -8.39 -11.54 9.36
C ASP A 103 -7.63 -10.40 10.05
N GLY A 104 -6.98 -9.54 9.25
CA GLY A 104 -6.18 -8.41 9.73
C GLY A 104 -6.38 -7.16 8.88
N PHE A 105 -5.97 -6.02 9.45
CA PHE A 105 -6.21 -4.71 8.85
C PHE A 105 -5.09 -3.72 9.18
N LEU A 106 -4.43 -3.18 8.15
CA LEU A 106 -3.29 -2.29 8.28
C LEU A 106 -3.52 -1.00 7.48
N GLY A 107 -3.34 0.14 8.15
CA GLY A 107 -3.41 1.46 7.52
C GLY A 107 -2.11 1.82 6.79
N LYS A 108 -2.23 2.47 5.63
CA LYS A 108 -1.14 3.24 5.02
C LYS A 108 -1.04 4.61 5.73
N ALA A 109 0.13 5.13 6.09
CA ALA A 109 1.46 4.54 6.03
C ALA A 109 1.71 3.55 7.19
N PHE A 110 2.42 2.46 6.90
CA PHE A 110 2.81 1.46 7.89
C PHE A 110 4.32 1.40 8.09
N ASP A 111 4.73 0.90 9.26
CA ASP A 111 6.12 0.72 9.67
C ASP A 111 6.38 -0.71 10.16
N LEU A 112 7.62 -1.01 10.53
CA LEU A 112 8.00 -2.34 11.05
C LEU A 112 7.19 -2.70 12.31
N ALA A 113 6.91 -1.74 13.19
CA ALA A 113 6.25 -2.00 14.45
C ALA A 113 4.78 -2.37 14.26
N SER A 114 4.05 -1.64 13.42
CA SER A 114 2.65 -1.88 13.06
C SER A 114 2.47 -3.21 12.32
N VAL A 115 3.33 -3.54 11.35
CA VAL A 115 3.29 -4.86 10.67
C VAL A 115 3.56 -6.00 11.66
N ARG A 116 4.56 -5.84 12.54
CA ARG A 116 4.86 -6.84 13.57
C ARG A 116 3.70 -7.03 14.54
N ALA A 117 3.08 -5.94 15.00
CA ALA A 117 1.93 -5.99 15.89
C ALA A 117 0.74 -6.70 15.23
N MET A 118 0.46 -6.38 13.95
CA MET A 118 -0.60 -7.03 13.18
C MET A 118 -0.37 -8.55 13.08
N LEU A 119 0.84 -8.97 12.70
CA LEU A 119 1.20 -10.38 12.61
C LEU A 119 1.13 -11.10 13.98
N ALA A 120 1.49 -10.42 15.07
CA ALA A 120 1.36 -10.97 16.42
C ALA A 120 -0.11 -11.17 16.83
N THR A 121 -0.98 -10.22 16.49
CA THR A 121 -2.44 -10.32 16.69
C THR A 121 -3.00 -11.51 15.90
N LEU A 122 -2.67 -11.63 14.61
CA LEU A 122 -3.10 -12.75 13.78
C LEU A 122 -2.67 -14.11 14.35
N ASN A 123 -1.41 -14.23 14.75
CA ASN A 123 -0.90 -15.46 15.36
C ASN A 123 -1.63 -15.80 16.66
N THR A 124 -1.97 -14.80 17.47
CA THR A 124 -2.75 -15.00 18.70
C THR A 124 -4.17 -15.45 18.40
N LEU A 125 -4.83 -14.83 17.42
CA LEU A 125 -6.17 -15.22 16.97
C LEU A 125 -6.19 -16.64 16.43
N ARG A 126 -5.21 -17.03 15.62
CA ARG A 126 -5.09 -18.41 15.09
C ARG A 126 -4.90 -19.44 16.20
N ARG A 127 -4.04 -19.15 17.19
CA ARG A 127 -3.87 -20.04 18.36
C ARG A 127 -5.18 -20.20 19.13
N ARG A 128 -5.99 -19.14 19.25
CA ARG A 128 -7.31 -19.15 19.90
C ARG A 128 -8.46 -19.72 19.06
N HIS A 129 -8.33 -19.77 17.74
CA HIS A 129 -9.26 -20.53 16.90
C HIS A 129 -8.96 -22.03 16.97
N SER A 130 -7.70 -22.40 17.30
CA SER A 130 -7.34 -23.78 17.66
C SER A 130 -7.72 -24.14 19.11
N GLU A 131 -7.99 -23.16 19.98
CA GLU A 131 -8.43 -23.31 21.38
C GLU A 131 -9.45 -22.21 21.74
N SER A 132 -10.74 -22.55 21.63
CA SER A 132 -11.92 -21.66 21.66
C SER A 132 -11.97 -20.51 22.71
N SER A 133 -11.80 -19.24 22.27
CA SER A 133 -12.54 -17.98 22.67
C SER A 133 -11.68 -16.69 22.64
N PRO A 134 -12.28 -15.48 22.36
CA PRO A 134 -11.60 -14.36 21.72
C PRO A 134 -11.00 -13.31 22.70
N PRO A 135 -10.10 -12.41 22.23
CA PRO A 135 -9.84 -11.14 22.89
C PRO A 135 -9.96 -9.94 21.94
N ALA A 136 -9.96 -8.78 22.58
CA ALA A 136 -10.17 -7.43 22.09
C ALA A 136 -9.27 -6.94 20.94
N SER A 137 -9.84 -5.97 20.22
CA SER A 137 -9.26 -5.16 19.14
C SER A 137 -7.96 -4.45 19.54
N PRO A 138 -6.92 -4.42 18.68
CA PRO A 138 -5.77 -3.54 18.87
C PRO A 138 -6.11 -2.08 18.54
N ALA A 139 -5.42 -1.19 19.25
CA ALA A 139 -5.56 0.26 19.26
C ALA A 139 -5.14 0.95 17.92
N PRO A 140 -5.48 2.23 17.73
CA PRO A 140 -5.19 2.98 16.50
C PRO A 140 -3.68 3.14 16.28
N VAL A 141 -3.24 2.97 15.04
CA VAL A 141 -1.89 3.29 14.57
C VAL A 141 -1.76 4.83 14.49
N ALA A 142 -0.62 5.37 14.94
CA ALA A 142 -0.35 6.80 15.01
C ALA A 142 -0.32 7.48 13.61
N PRO A 143 -0.66 8.78 13.50
CA PRO A 143 -0.59 9.57 12.25
C PRO A 143 0.86 9.74 11.73
N PRO A 144 1.05 10.17 10.47
CA PRO A 144 2.16 9.74 9.64
C PRO A 144 3.48 10.41 9.98
N ALA A 145 4.51 9.58 10.03
CA ALA A 145 5.89 10.00 9.87
C ALA A 145 6.06 10.68 8.50
N GLY A 146 6.81 11.80 8.43
CA GLY A 146 7.09 12.49 7.17
C GLY A 146 7.82 11.60 6.16
N ILE A 147 7.86 12.02 4.89
CA ILE A 147 8.32 11.18 3.76
C ILE A 147 9.71 10.63 4.01
N ARG A 148 10.63 11.50 4.46
CA ARG A 148 11.99 11.10 4.81
C ARG A 148 12.03 10.05 5.92
N THR A 149 11.23 10.24 6.98
CA THR A 149 11.21 9.32 8.12
C THR A 149 10.74 7.94 7.68
N VAL A 150 9.69 7.86 6.87
CA VAL A 150 9.24 6.58 6.31
C VAL A 150 10.34 5.96 5.46
N LEU A 151 10.86 6.67 4.46
CA LEU A 151 11.88 6.15 3.55
C LEU A 151 13.19 5.75 4.25
N ALA A 152 13.59 6.46 5.31
CA ALA A 152 14.78 6.12 6.10
C ALA A 152 14.70 4.72 6.72
N THR A 153 13.49 4.28 7.09
CA THR A 153 13.31 2.93 7.65
C THR A 153 13.46 1.81 6.60
N HIS A 154 13.41 2.15 5.31
CA HIS A 154 13.51 1.23 4.17
C HIS A 154 14.75 1.44 3.30
N ALA A 155 15.59 2.42 3.64
CA ALA A 155 16.76 2.84 2.88
C ALA A 155 17.70 1.68 2.51
N SER A 156 17.82 0.65 3.35
CA SER A 156 18.70 -0.50 3.10
C SER A 156 18.31 -1.37 1.89
N GLN A 157 17.13 -1.17 1.31
CA GLN A 157 16.72 -1.84 0.06
C GLN A 157 17.26 -1.16 -1.19
N PHE A 158 17.66 0.10 -1.07
CA PHE A 158 18.17 0.89 -2.17
C PHE A 158 19.70 0.86 -2.09
N PRO A 159 20.43 0.46 -3.15
CA PRO A 159 21.89 0.42 -3.15
C PRO A 159 22.55 1.73 -2.67
N GLY A 160 21.95 2.88 -2.98
CA GLY A 160 22.33 4.22 -2.58
C GLY A 160 21.63 4.75 -1.33
N GLY A 161 21.00 3.89 -0.54
CA GLY A 161 20.41 4.23 0.75
C GLY A 161 19.24 5.22 0.65
N LEU A 162 19.14 6.11 1.64
CA LEU A 162 18.04 7.06 1.77
C LEU A 162 17.98 8.04 0.58
N ALA A 163 19.13 8.50 0.07
CA ALA A 163 19.17 9.43 -1.05
C ALA A 163 18.58 8.80 -2.33
N GLU A 164 18.90 7.52 -2.60
CA GLU A 164 18.28 6.82 -3.72
C GLU A 164 16.78 6.56 -3.50
N ALA A 165 16.36 6.25 -2.27
CA ALA A 165 14.95 6.06 -1.93
C ALA A 165 14.13 7.35 -2.14
N LEU A 166 14.65 8.51 -1.69
CA LEU A 166 14.04 9.83 -1.89
C LEU A 166 13.94 10.17 -3.37
N ARG A 167 15.04 9.98 -4.12
CA ARG A 167 15.06 10.21 -5.57
C ARG A 167 14.05 9.32 -6.30
N HIS A 168 13.99 8.02 -6.00
CA HIS A 168 12.99 7.12 -6.58
C HIS A 168 11.57 7.55 -6.26
N CYS A 169 11.29 7.95 -5.01
CA CYS A 169 9.98 8.46 -4.61
C CYS A 169 9.57 9.68 -5.47
N ARG A 170 10.47 10.65 -5.61
CA ARG A 170 10.27 11.84 -6.45
C ARG A 170 10.00 11.47 -7.90
N GLU A 171 10.88 10.66 -8.50
CA GLU A 171 10.76 10.24 -9.91
C GLU A 171 9.43 9.53 -10.19
N GLN A 172 8.96 8.69 -9.26
CA GLN A 172 7.68 8.00 -9.40
C GLN A 172 6.48 8.94 -9.27
N LEU A 173 6.51 9.88 -8.31
CA LEU A 173 5.47 10.91 -8.17
C LEU A 173 5.38 11.79 -9.43
N ASP A 174 6.53 12.26 -9.94
CA ASP A 174 6.60 13.11 -11.12
C ASP A 174 6.14 12.37 -12.40
N ALA A 175 6.49 11.08 -12.52
CA ALA A 175 6.09 10.25 -13.64
C ALA A 175 4.57 10.04 -13.69
N GLU A 176 3.94 9.68 -12.56
CA GLU A 176 2.49 9.47 -12.52
C GLU A 176 1.71 10.79 -12.63
N TRP A 177 2.26 11.90 -12.11
CA TRP A 177 1.71 13.24 -12.35
C TRP A 177 1.72 13.61 -13.83
N SER A 178 2.87 13.44 -14.50
CA SER A 178 3.00 13.69 -15.94
C SER A 178 2.04 12.83 -16.75
N ARG A 179 1.90 11.55 -16.37
CA ARG A 179 0.98 10.62 -16.99
C ARG A 179 -0.48 11.03 -16.82
N LEU A 180 -0.86 11.50 -15.62
CA LEU A 180 -2.20 12.00 -15.34
C LEU A 180 -2.55 13.19 -16.24
N LEU A 181 -1.66 14.19 -16.31
CA LEU A 181 -1.87 15.38 -17.15
C LEU A 181 -1.97 15.03 -18.64
N SER A 182 -1.07 14.17 -19.14
CA SER A 182 -1.11 13.72 -20.53
C SER A 182 -2.42 13.00 -20.84
N ALA A 183 -2.85 12.07 -19.98
CA ALA A 183 -4.08 11.32 -20.17
C ALA A 183 -5.33 12.21 -20.14
N ILE A 184 -5.34 13.25 -19.32
CA ILE A 184 -6.42 14.26 -19.31
C ILE A 184 -6.43 15.05 -20.62
N GLY A 185 -5.26 15.51 -21.09
CA GLY A 185 -5.12 16.22 -22.37
C GLY A 185 -5.58 15.39 -23.56
N ASP A 186 -5.25 14.10 -23.56
CA ASP A 186 -5.62 13.13 -24.60
C ASP A 186 -7.03 12.54 -24.40
N ARG A 187 -7.76 12.99 -23.36
CA ARG A 187 -9.09 12.48 -22.95
C ARG A 187 -9.14 10.96 -22.73
N GLN A 188 -8.02 10.38 -22.33
CA GLN A 188 -7.87 8.96 -21.98
C GLN A 188 -8.28 8.71 -20.53
N ARG A 189 -9.59 8.73 -20.28
CA ARG A 189 -10.17 8.64 -18.93
C ARG A 189 -9.64 7.48 -18.09
N ASP A 190 -9.57 6.28 -18.66
CA ASP A 190 -9.12 5.10 -17.91
C ASP A 190 -7.65 5.20 -17.50
N ILE A 191 -6.81 5.84 -18.33
CA ILE A 191 -5.39 6.08 -18.01
C ILE A 191 -5.29 7.17 -16.94
N ALA A 192 -6.11 8.22 -17.02
CA ALA A 192 -6.16 9.26 -16.00
C ALA A 192 -6.60 8.71 -14.63
N ILE A 193 -7.64 7.87 -14.59
CA ILE A 193 -8.09 7.21 -13.35
C ILE A 193 -6.95 6.39 -12.74
N ARG A 194 -6.25 5.59 -13.54
CA ARG A 194 -5.11 4.79 -13.05
C ARG A 194 -3.96 5.66 -12.56
N ALA A 195 -3.60 6.72 -13.28
CA ALA A 195 -2.53 7.62 -12.86
C ALA A 195 -2.86 8.36 -11.55
N ALA A 196 -4.11 8.82 -11.39
CA ALA A 196 -4.57 9.43 -10.14
C ALA A 196 -4.57 8.42 -8.98
N HIS A 197 -5.00 7.19 -9.23
CA HIS A 197 -4.93 6.10 -8.27
C HIS A 197 -3.48 5.82 -7.82
N ASN A 198 -2.57 5.68 -8.78
CA ASN A 198 -1.16 5.39 -8.53
C ASN A 198 -0.49 6.48 -7.68
N LEU A 199 -0.76 7.76 -8.00
CA LEU A 199 -0.32 8.89 -7.18
C LEU A 199 -0.82 8.78 -5.74
N GLY A 200 -2.11 8.49 -5.57
CA GLY A 200 -2.74 8.34 -4.26
C GLY A 200 -2.09 7.24 -3.44
N SER A 201 -1.90 6.05 -4.05
CA SER A 201 -1.31 4.93 -3.33
C SER A 201 0.17 5.13 -3.02
N LEU A 202 0.96 5.69 -3.94
CA LEU A 202 2.37 6.01 -3.70
C LEU A 202 2.51 7.04 -2.57
N ALA A 203 1.67 8.08 -2.57
CA ALA A 203 1.66 9.08 -1.51
C ALA A 203 1.27 8.48 -0.15
N GLY A 204 0.29 7.59 -0.14
CA GLY A 204 -0.17 6.91 1.07
C GLY A 204 0.93 6.07 1.73
N ILE A 205 1.76 5.36 0.95
CA ILE A 205 2.81 4.50 1.51
C ILE A 205 3.94 5.31 2.16
N VAL A 206 4.25 6.49 1.62
CA VAL A 206 5.32 7.36 2.14
C VAL A 206 4.81 8.37 3.18
N GLY A 207 3.53 8.33 3.53
CA GLY A 207 2.94 9.24 4.53
C GLY A 207 2.60 10.64 4.00
N ALA A 208 2.66 10.86 2.68
CA ALA A 208 2.27 12.10 2.01
C ALA A 208 0.75 12.27 1.94
N THR A 209 0.13 12.39 3.12
CA THR A 209 -1.33 12.28 3.30
C THR A 209 -2.13 13.27 2.46
N ARG A 210 -1.64 14.51 2.30
CA ARG A 210 -2.33 15.50 1.47
C ARG A 210 -2.33 15.15 -0.02
N VAL A 211 -1.22 14.61 -0.54
CA VAL A 211 -1.16 14.12 -1.93
C VAL A 211 -2.05 12.90 -2.08
N HIS A 212 -2.04 12.00 -1.11
CA HIS A 212 -2.93 10.84 -1.07
C HIS A 212 -4.40 11.25 -1.19
N ASP A 213 -4.89 12.11 -0.28
CA ASP A 213 -6.29 12.52 -0.21
C ASP A 213 -6.75 13.24 -1.49
N THR A 214 -5.92 14.14 -2.00
CA THR A 214 -6.24 14.95 -3.20
C THR A 214 -6.15 14.13 -4.49
N ALA A 215 -5.25 13.17 -4.59
CA ALA A 215 -5.17 12.25 -5.71
C ALA A 215 -6.38 11.31 -5.77
N HIS A 216 -6.81 10.75 -4.64
CA HIS A 216 -8.06 9.98 -4.60
C HIS A 216 -9.30 10.84 -4.84
N ALA A 217 -9.29 12.12 -4.44
CA ALA A 217 -10.36 13.04 -4.82
C ALA A 217 -10.43 13.20 -6.35
N CYS A 218 -9.29 13.40 -7.02
CA CYS A 218 -9.22 13.42 -8.48
C CYS A 218 -9.71 12.11 -9.10
N GLU A 219 -9.28 10.97 -8.58
CA GLU A 219 -9.69 9.64 -9.03
C GLU A 219 -11.22 9.47 -8.94
N ARG A 220 -11.83 9.82 -7.80
CA ARG A 220 -13.29 9.76 -7.61
C ARG A 220 -14.02 10.62 -8.62
N VAL A 221 -13.57 11.85 -8.83
CA VAL A 221 -14.17 12.77 -9.83
C VAL A 221 -14.04 12.16 -11.23
N LEU A 222 -12.86 11.70 -11.62
CA LEU A 222 -12.64 11.05 -12.91
C LEU A 222 -13.54 9.83 -13.11
N ARG A 223 -13.91 9.09 -12.07
CA ARG A 223 -14.81 7.92 -12.17
C ARG A 223 -16.29 8.28 -12.37
N VAL A 224 -16.73 9.45 -11.92
CA VAL A 224 -18.15 9.85 -11.99
C VAL A 224 -18.41 10.89 -13.08
N GLU A 225 -17.45 11.79 -13.36
CA GLU A 225 -17.56 12.85 -14.36
C GLU A 225 -16.85 12.46 -15.68
N PRO A 226 -17.58 12.23 -16.80
CA PRO A 226 -16.97 11.86 -18.08
C PRO A 226 -16.33 13.05 -18.81
N ASP A 227 -16.74 14.28 -18.52
CA ASP A 227 -16.47 15.43 -19.39
C ASP A 227 -15.21 16.24 -19.03
N PHE A 228 -14.45 15.82 -18.01
CA PHE A 228 -13.27 16.54 -17.52
C PHE A 228 -13.56 18.02 -17.18
N GLY A 229 -14.74 18.29 -16.61
CA GLY A 229 -15.23 19.64 -16.30
C GLY A 229 -14.70 20.25 -15.00
N GLN A 230 -15.34 21.33 -14.54
CA GLN A 230 -14.91 22.11 -13.37
C GLN A 230 -14.61 21.28 -12.10
N PRO A 231 -15.40 20.25 -11.73
CA PRO A 231 -15.08 19.44 -10.56
C PRO A 231 -13.70 18.79 -10.62
N LEU A 232 -13.24 18.41 -11.82
CA LEU A 232 -11.91 17.85 -12.02
C LEU A 232 -10.85 18.95 -11.93
N THR A 233 -11.10 20.12 -12.51
CA THR A 233 -10.20 21.27 -12.40
C THR A 233 -9.94 21.66 -10.95
N ASP A 234 -10.99 21.69 -10.12
CA ASP A 234 -10.87 22.01 -8.70
C ASP A 234 -10.07 20.93 -7.95
N ALA A 235 -10.32 19.66 -8.24
CA ALA A 235 -9.58 18.54 -7.64
C ALA A 235 -8.09 18.57 -8.03
N LEU A 236 -7.79 18.85 -9.31
CA LEU A 236 -6.42 18.99 -9.80
C LEU A 236 -5.69 20.16 -9.16
N ALA A 237 -6.36 21.29 -8.96
CA ALA A 237 -5.75 22.46 -8.29
C ALA A 237 -5.29 22.10 -6.87
N ALA A 238 -6.12 21.37 -6.11
CA ALA A 238 -5.75 20.89 -4.79
C ALA A 238 -4.58 19.89 -4.82
N LEU A 239 -4.57 19.00 -5.81
CA LEU A 239 -3.49 18.02 -6.01
C LEU A 239 -2.16 18.71 -6.37
N VAL A 240 -2.18 19.71 -7.24
CA VAL A 240 -0.99 20.52 -7.60
C VAL A 240 -0.39 21.17 -6.37
N THR A 241 -1.20 21.81 -5.53
CA THR A 241 -0.70 22.41 -4.29
C THR A 241 -0.07 21.36 -3.38
N ALA A 242 -0.71 20.20 -3.21
CA ALA A 242 -0.18 19.13 -2.38
C ALA A 242 1.15 18.56 -2.92
N LEU A 243 1.27 18.40 -4.24
CA LEU A 243 2.50 17.92 -4.89
C LEU A 243 3.66 18.92 -4.74
N HIS A 244 3.40 20.22 -4.87
CA HIS A 244 4.43 21.25 -4.63
C HIS A 244 4.95 21.23 -3.18
N ASP A 245 4.06 21.04 -2.20
CA ASP A 245 4.47 20.94 -0.79
C ASP A 245 5.40 19.73 -0.57
N VAL A 246 5.09 18.60 -1.20
CA VAL A 246 5.91 17.38 -1.14
C VAL A 246 7.23 17.54 -1.88
N GLN A 247 7.24 18.19 -3.05
CA GLN A 247 8.47 18.47 -3.79
C GLN A 247 9.41 19.35 -2.97
N THR A 248 8.87 20.36 -2.28
CA THR A 248 9.65 21.22 -1.38
C THR A 248 10.24 20.41 -0.22
N GLU A 249 9.45 19.53 0.40
CA GLU A 249 9.96 18.60 1.43
C GLU A 249 11.06 17.68 0.88
N LEU A 250 10.91 17.16 -0.33
CA LEU A 250 11.91 16.27 -0.96
C LEU A 250 13.20 17.02 -1.33
N GLU A 251 13.12 18.27 -1.79
CA GLU A 251 14.27 19.12 -2.13
C GLU A 251 15.09 19.51 -0.89
N ASP A 252 14.43 19.97 0.18
CA ASP A 252 15.08 20.29 1.46
C ASP A 252 15.83 19.08 2.06
N ASN A 253 15.37 17.87 1.73
CA ASN A 253 15.92 16.62 2.21
C ASN A 253 17.07 16.04 1.35
N ASP A 254 17.21 16.46 0.10
CA ASP A 254 18.36 16.14 -0.78
C ASP A 254 19.61 16.94 -0.33
N ASP A 255 19.45 18.23 0.01
CA ASP A 255 20.55 19.10 0.41
C ASP A 255 21.18 18.74 1.77
N ALA A 256 20.39 18.16 2.69
CA ALA A 256 20.87 17.72 4.00
C ALA A 256 21.79 16.48 3.95
N GLY A 257 21.83 15.75 2.82
CA GLY A 257 22.69 14.58 2.61
C GLY A 257 24.02 14.88 1.91
N GLY A 258 24.24 16.12 1.49
CA GLY A 258 25.32 16.52 0.58
C GLY A 258 26.53 17.23 1.19
N ARG A 259 26.65 17.37 2.52
CA ARG A 259 27.88 17.92 3.12
C ARG A 259 28.80 16.80 3.62
N PRO A 260 30.04 16.70 3.11
CA PRO A 260 31.05 15.77 3.62
C PRO A 260 31.48 16.09 5.05
#